data_AF-A0A2W1JIK8-F1
#
_entry.id   AF-A0A2W1JIK8-F1
#
_cell.length_a   1.000
_cell.length_b   1.000
_cell.length_c   1.000
_cell.angle_alpha   90.00
_cell.angle_beta   90.00
_cell.angle_gamma   90.00
#
_symmetry.space_group_name_H-M   'P 1'
#
loop_
_entity.id
_entity.type
_entity.pdbx_description
1 polymer ?
#
loop_
_entity_poly.entity_id
_entity_poly.type
_entity_poly.pdbx_seq_one_letter_code
_entity_poly.pdbx_strand_id
1 'polypeptide(L)'
;MVNPLVSGLNIAEENRDGRRPVGDHRNGRLKVLPTLQLPDYPDVFAAGDCTVDPENPQPNTAQVAYQQGRDIADNIAALIEDKSLSPADVSLRGTLLKLGMGESAAEIFGPIEVKGRVGHLVREATYLSLLPLPGYKIKAGAQWLTDKVFEKFLG
;
A
#
# COMPACT_ATOMS: atom_id res chain seq x y z
N MET A 1 1.65 11.31 15.59
CA MET A 1 0.56 12.30 15.51
C MET A 1 -0.73 11.49 15.34
N VAL A 2 -1.73 11.67 16.21
CA VAL A 2 -2.99 10.89 16.11
C VAL A 2 -3.82 11.45 14.94
N ASN A 3 -4.31 10.58 14.05
CA ASN A 3 -5.10 10.98 12.90
C ASN A 3 -6.44 11.62 13.37
N PRO A 4 -6.80 12.83 12.91
CA PRO A 4 -8.00 13.55 13.36
C PRO A 4 -9.32 12.83 13.03
N LEU A 5 -9.36 11.93 12.05
CA LEU A 5 -10.54 11.08 11.80
C LEU A 5 -10.73 10.02 12.89
N VAL A 6 -9.66 9.64 13.58
CA VAL A 6 -9.66 8.62 14.63
C VAL A 6 -9.89 9.23 16.01
N SER A 7 -9.61 10.52 16.21
CA SER A 7 -9.79 11.18 17.52
C SER A 7 -11.24 11.33 17.96
N GLY A 8 -12.20 11.23 17.03
CA GLY A 8 -13.63 11.23 17.33
C GLY A 8 -14.19 9.87 17.73
N LEU A 9 -13.45 8.79 17.47
CA LEU A 9 -13.83 7.43 17.87
C LEU A 9 -13.16 7.11 19.21
N ASN A 10 -13.96 6.76 20.22
CA ASN A 10 -13.44 6.32 21.52
C ASN A 10 -12.93 4.87 21.38
N ILE A 11 -11.78 4.71 20.73
CA ILE A 11 -11.13 3.41 20.54
C ILE A 11 -10.29 3.12 21.79
N ALA A 12 -10.62 2.01 22.45
CA ALA A 12 -9.98 1.57 23.67
C ALA A 12 -8.47 1.35 23.49
N GLU A 13 -7.67 1.57 24.53
CA GLU A 13 -6.20 1.47 24.43
C GLU A 13 -5.74 0.04 24.10
N GLU A 14 -6.48 -0.97 24.55
CA GLU A 14 -6.26 -2.38 24.21
C GLU A 14 -6.43 -2.67 22.71
N ASN A 15 -7.22 -1.85 22.01
CA ASN A 15 -7.43 -1.92 20.56
C ASN A 15 -6.39 -1.09 19.78
N ARG A 16 -5.30 -0.71 20.44
CA ARG A 16 -4.12 -0.10 19.81
C ARG A 16 -2.88 -0.94 20.06
N ASP A 17 -1.92 -0.92 19.14
CA ASP A 17 -0.62 -1.49 19.43
C ASP A 17 0.16 -0.60 20.42
N GLY A 18 0.89 -1.27 21.33
CA GLY A 18 1.55 -0.61 22.44
C GLY A 18 2.60 0.41 22.01
N ARG A 19 2.94 1.34 22.92
CA ARG A 19 4.01 2.31 22.73
C ARG A 19 5.37 1.61 22.63
N ARG A 20 5.96 1.58 21.45
CA ARG A 20 7.37 1.21 21.20
C ARG A 20 8.30 2.43 21.34
N PRO A 21 9.63 2.23 21.38
CA PRO A 21 10.59 3.31 21.56
C PRO A 21 10.41 4.48 20.58
N VAL A 22 10.79 5.68 21.03
CA VAL A 22 10.75 6.90 20.22
C VAL A 22 11.60 6.70 18.96
N GLY A 23 10.97 6.82 17.78
CA GLY A 23 11.58 6.54 16.47
C GLY A 23 10.93 5.39 15.72
N ASP A 24 10.20 4.50 16.40
CA ASP A 24 9.37 3.49 15.74
C ASP A 24 8.07 4.12 15.23
N HIS A 25 7.85 4.00 13.92
CA HIS A 25 6.68 4.52 13.21
C HIS A 25 5.44 3.63 13.44
N ARG A 26 5.63 2.44 14.04
CA ARG A 26 4.58 1.46 14.37
C ARG A 26 3.99 1.67 15.76
N ASN A 27 3.74 2.93 16.12
CA ASN A 27 3.25 3.30 17.45
C ASN A 27 1.79 3.75 17.41
N GLY A 28 0.93 3.09 18.18
CA GLY A 28 -0.47 3.47 18.36
C GLY A 28 -1.34 3.15 17.14
N ARG A 29 -0.96 2.17 16.34
CA ARG A 29 -1.76 1.65 15.22
C ARG A 29 -3.03 1.00 15.74
N LEU A 30 -4.10 1.11 14.96
CA LEU A 30 -5.38 0.51 15.26
C LEU A 30 -5.30 -1.00 15.04
N LYS A 31 -5.70 -1.78 16.04
CA LYS A 31 -5.92 -3.21 15.86
C LYS A 31 -7.21 -3.38 15.06
N VAL A 32 -7.13 -4.14 13.99
CA VAL A 32 -8.28 -4.48 13.14
C VAL A 32 -8.52 -5.98 13.16
N LEU A 33 -9.77 -6.36 12.89
CA LEU A 33 -10.14 -7.74 12.59
C LEU A 33 -9.57 -8.17 11.22
N PRO A 34 -9.54 -9.48 10.90
CA PRO A 34 -9.13 -9.96 9.57
C PRO A 34 -9.93 -9.37 8.42
N THR A 35 -11.17 -8.95 8.67
CA THR A 35 -12.07 -8.24 7.72
C THR A 35 -11.77 -6.73 7.60
N LEU A 36 -10.71 -6.24 8.26
CA LEU A 36 -10.27 -4.85 8.33
C LEU A 36 -11.21 -3.89 9.08
N GLN A 37 -12.14 -4.44 9.86
CA GLN A 37 -13.02 -3.66 10.74
C GLN A 37 -12.35 -3.35 12.09
N LEU A 38 -12.76 -2.25 12.71
CA LEU A 38 -12.45 -2.01 14.12
C LEU A 38 -13.31 -2.92 15.01
N PRO A 39 -12.74 -3.60 16.02
CA PRO A 39 -13.49 -4.54 16.87
C PRO A 39 -14.75 -3.94 17.53
N ASP A 40 -14.68 -2.69 17.97
CA ASP A 40 -15.79 -2.01 18.68
C ASP A 40 -16.72 -1.23 17.73
N TYR A 41 -16.35 -1.08 16.46
CA TYR A 41 -17.07 -0.29 15.46
C TYR A 41 -17.17 -1.11 14.17
N PRO A 42 -18.11 -2.06 14.08
CA PRO A 42 -18.23 -2.96 12.95
C PRO A 42 -18.47 -2.21 11.62
N ASP A 43 -19.09 -1.03 11.64
CA ASP A 43 -19.31 -0.24 10.42
C ASP A 43 -18.10 0.61 10.01
N VAL A 44 -16.97 0.51 10.74
CA VAL A 44 -15.76 1.30 10.50
C VAL A 44 -14.61 0.39 10.08
N PHE A 45 -14.08 0.67 8.90
CA PHE A 45 -12.93 -0.03 8.32
C PHE A 45 -11.68 0.84 8.35
N ALA A 46 -10.52 0.22 8.53
CA ALA A 46 -9.23 0.90 8.48
C ALA A 46 -8.16 0.01 7.80
N ALA A 47 -7.21 0.63 7.11
CA ALA A 47 -6.13 -0.07 6.40
C ALA A 47 -4.85 0.75 6.33
N GLY A 48 -3.78 0.10 5.85
CA GLY A 48 -2.47 0.71 5.64
C GLY A 48 -1.71 0.92 6.94
N ASP A 49 -0.77 1.87 6.91
CA ASP A 49 0.25 2.04 7.95
C ASP A 49 -0.30 2.39 9.34
N CYS A 50 -1.56 2.87 9.41
CA CYS A 50 -2.24 3.18 10.67
C CYS A 50 -2.87 1.96 11.33
N THR A 51 -2.79 0.78 10.73
CA THR A 51 -3.44 -0.45 11.22
C THR A 51 -2.48 -1.60 11.45
N VAL A 52 -2.93 -2.57 12.21
CA VAL A 52 -2.30 -3.88 12.36
C VAL A 52 -3.38 -4.93 12.59
N ASP A 53 -3.35 -6.01 11.81
CA ASP A 53 -4.03 -7.26 12.17
C ASP A 53 -3.10 -8.02 13.13
N PRO A 54 -3.48 -8.22 14.41
CA PRO A 54 -2.65 -8.93 15.37
C PRO A 54 -2.45 -10.42 15.05
N GLU A 55 -3.38 -11.05 14.32
CA GLU A 55 -3.32 -12.46 13.95
C GLU A 55 -2.44 -12.66 12.71
N ASN A 56 -2.49 -11.72 11.76
CA ASN A 56 -1.72 -11.79 10.52
C ASN A 56 -1.07 -10.44 10.15
N PRO A 57 0.01 -10.03 10.86
CA PRO A 57 0.63 -8.73 10.65
C PRO A 57 1.28 -8.61 9.26
N GLN A 58 0.75 -7.69 8.44
CA GLN A 58 1.27 -7.37 7.11
C GLN A 58 2.33 -6.25 7.15
N PRO A 59 3.27 -6.20 6.18
CA PRO A 59 4.23 -5.12 6.10
C PRO A 59 3.56 -3.81 5.65
N ASN A 60 3.98 -2.70 6.27
CA ASN A 60 3.51 -1.35 5.95
C ASN A 60 4.07 -0.89 4.59
N THR A 61 3.40 -1.27 3.50
CA THR A 61 3.80 -0.93 2.14
C THR A 61 2.60 -0.44 1.34
N ALA A 62 2.85 0.39 0.33
CA ALA A 62 1.81 0.87 -0.57
C ALA A 62 1.06 -0.28 -1.27
N GLN A 63 1.74 -1.39 -1.58
CA GLN A 63 1.10 -2.54 -2.22
C GLN A 63 0.10 -3.24 -1.28
N VAL A 64 0.46 -3.37 -0.01
CA VAL A 64 -0.44 -3.91 1.02
C VAL A 64 -1.64 -2.99 1.20
N ALA A 65 -1.40 -1.69 1.41
CA ALA A 65 -2.47 -0.71 1.58
C ALA A 65 -3.43 -0.67 0.36
N TYR A 66 -2.90 -0.81 -0.85
CA TYR A 66 -3.71 -0.88 -2.08
C TYR A 66 -4.62 -2.11 -2.11
N GLN A 67 -4.09 -3.29 -1.75
CA GLN A 67 -4.89 -4.53 -1.69
C GLN A 67 -5.95 -4.46 -0.58
N GLN A 68 -5.57 -4.01 0.62
CA GLN A 68 -6.50 -3.81 1.72
C GLN A 68 -7.64 -2.85 1.37
N GLY A 69 -7.36 -1.79 0.60
CA GLY A 69 -8.39 -0.86 0.12
C GLY A 69 -9.42 -1.54 -0.79
N ARG A 70 -8.99 -2.49 -1.63
CA ARG A 70 -9.89 -3.30 -2.45
C ARG A 70 -10.76 -4.21 -1.57
N ASP A 71 -10.15 -4.92 -0.62
CA ASP A 71 -10.87 -5.84 0.26
C ASP A 71 -11.90 -5.11 1.14
N ILE A 72 -11.58 -3.89 1.61
CA ILE A 72 -12.54 -3.01 2.29
C ILE A 72 -13.71 -2.66 1.37
N ALA A 73 -13.48 -2.33 0.11
CA ALA A 73 -14.56 -1.99 -0.81
C ALA A 73 -15.50 -3.18 -1.04
N ASP A 74 -14.94 -4.38 -1.20
CA ASP A 74 -15.72 -5.62 -1.36
C ASP A 74 -16.52 -5.94 -0.07
N ASN A 75 -15.91 -5.74 1.10
CA ASN A 75 -16.57 -5.91 2.40
C ASN A 75 -17.67 -4.87 2.66
N ILE A 76 -17.48 -3.61 2.27
CA ILE A 76 -18.53 -2.59 2.35
C ILE A 76 -19.72 -2.97 1.46
N ALA A 77 -19.47 -3.44 0.24
CA ALA A 77 -20.54 -3.90 -0.64
C ALA A 77 -21.29 -5.10 -0.04
N ALA A 78 -20.56 -6.08 0.52
CA ALA A 78 -21.17 -7.21 1.22
C ALA A 78 -22.00 -6.78 2.43
N LEU A 79 -21.52 -5.81 3.22
CA LEU A 79 -22.24 -5.26 4.37
C LEU A 79 -23.56 -4.60 3.97
N ILE A 80 -23.56 -3.81 2.88
CA ILE A 80 -24.77 -3.17 2.34
C ILE A 80 -25.81 -4.21 1.88
N GLU A 81 -25.35 -5.37 1.42
CA GLU A 81 -26.19 -6.47 0.93
C GLU A 81 -26.53 -7.52 2.01
N ASP A 82 -26.25 -7.24 3.30
CA ASP A 82 -26.42 -8.17 4.42
C ASP A 82 -25.73 -9.55 4.20
N LYS A 83 -24.58 -9.54 3.52
CA LYS A 83 -23.75 -10.72 3.28
C LYS A 83 -22.60 -10.83 4.28
N SER A 84 -22.07 -12.04 4.43
CA SER A 84 -20.87 -12.28 5.25
C SER A 84 -19.64 -11.59 4.67
N LEU A 85 -18.85 -11.00 5.56
CA LEU A 85 -17.58 -10.35 5.23
C LEU A 85 -16.48 -11.39 5.04
N SER A 86 -15.47 -11.03 4.24
CA SER A 86 -14.32 -11.88 3.95
C SER A 86 -13.04 -11.31 4.55
N PRO A 87 -12.12 -12.15 5.07
CA PRO A 87 -10.79 -11.70 5.48
C PRO A 87 -10.03 -11.07 4.31
N ALA A 88 -9.17 -10.09 4.60
CA ALA A 88 -8.30 -9.49 3.60
C ALA A 88 -7.28 -10.50 3.06
N ASP A 89 -7.15 -10.57 1.74
CA ASP A 89 -6.24 -11.50 1.05
C ASP A 89 -5.09 -10.72 0.39
N VAL A 90 -4.07 -10.46 1.20
CA VAL A 90 -2.92 -9.65 0.78
C VAL A 90 -1.79 -10.54 0.29
N SER A 91 -1.47 -10.42 -1.00
CA SER A 91 -0.33 -11.11 -1.62
C SER A 91 0.80 -10.12 -1.94
N LEU A 92 2.02 -10.38 -1.44
CA LEU A 92 3.18 -9.57 -1.79
C LEU A 92 3.70 -9.96 -3.18
N ARG A 93 3.93 -8.98 -4.06
CA ARG A 93 4.25 -9.21 -5.49
C ARG A 93 5.72 -8.95 -5.83
N GLY A 94 6.61 -8.97 -4.82
CA GLY A 94 8.01 -8.57 -4.94
C GLY A 94 8.23 -7.07 -4.70
N THR A 95 9.48 -6.67 -4.49
CA THR A 95 9.86 -5.28 -4.18
C THR A 95 10.71 -4.69 -5.30
N LEU A 96 10.28 -3.56 -5.85
CA LEU A 96 11.06 -2.80 -6.83
C LEU A 96 11.74 -1.61 -6.14
N LEU A 97 13.06 -1.68 -5.91
CA LEU A 97 13.80 -0.61 -5.25
C LEU A 97 14.71 0.14 -6.25
N LYS A 98 14.67 1.48 -6.24
CA LYS A 98 15.60 2.31 -7.02
C LYS A 98 16.78 2.68 -6.13
N LEU A 99 17.99 2.21 -6.43
CA LEU A 99 19.18 2.46 -5.61
C LEU A 99 20.02 3.66 -6.08
N GLY A 100 19.80 4.20 -7.29
CA GLY A 100 20.47 5.44 -7.71
C GLY A 100 20.58 5.62 -9.22
N MET A 101 21.29 6.67 -9.64
CA MET A 101 21.58 6.95 -11.06
C MET A 101 22.35 5.80 -11.69
N GLY A 102 21.68 5.01 -12.53
CA GLY A 102 22.29 3.92 -13.32
C GLY A 102 22.09 2.51 -12.76
N GLU A 103 21.65 2.36 -11.50
CA GLU A 103 21.44 1.05 -10.88
C GLU A 103 20.07 0.98 -10.20
N SER A 104 19.18 0.18 -10.79
CA SER A 104 17.92 -0.25 -10.17
C SER A 104 18.09 -1.70 -9.76
N ALA A 105 17.70 -2.06 -8.54
CA ALA A 105 17.60 -3.46 -8.12
C ALA A 105 16.11 -3.79 -8.04
N ALA A 106 15.64 -4.59 -8.99
CA ALA A 106 14.28 -5.09 -9.02
C ALA A 106 14.29 -6.53 -8.48
N GLU A 107 13.66 -6.77 -7.33
CA GLU A 107 13.36 -8.13 -6.87
C GLU A 107 11.95 -8.46 -7.35
N ILE A 108 11.89 -9.12 -8.50
CA ILE A 108 10.64 -9.58 -9.12
C ILE A 108 10.59 -11.08 -8.91
N PHE A 109 9.64 -11.53 -8.09
CA PHE A 109 9.27 -12.94 -7.89
C PHE A 109 10.40 -13.97 -8.15
N GLY A 110 11.21 -14.24 -7.11
CA GLY A 110 12.26 -15.25 -7.14
C GLY A 110 13.69 -14.68 -7.05
N PRO A 111 14.74 -15.54 -7.04
CA PRO A 111 16.12 -15.17 -6.72
C PRO A 111 16.85 -14.37 -7.81
N ILE A 112 16.13 -13.75 -8.74
CA ILE A 112 16.70 -13.09 -9.92
C ILE A 112 16.79 -11.58 -9.67
N GLU A 113 17.96 -11.14 -9.24
CA GLU A 113 18.30 -9.73 -9.10
C GLU A 113 18.70 -9.15 -10.48
N VAL A 114 17.87 -8.29 -11.06
CA VAL A 114 18.18 -7.62 -12.34
C VAL A 114 18.74 -6.21 -12.07
N LYS A 115 20.03 -6.01 -12.37
CA LYS A 115 20.76 -4.73 -12.16
C LYS A 115 20.88 -3.88 -13.43
N GLY A 116 21.27 -2.62 -13.24
CA GLY A 116 21.67 -1.72 -14.32
C GLY A 116 20.51 -1.23 -15.21
N ARG A 117 20.82 -0.91 -16.48
CA ARG A 117 19.86 -0.38 -17.45
C ARG A 117 18.65 -1.28 -17.69
N VAL A 118 18.86 -2.60 -17.67
CA VAL A 118 17.77 -3.59 -17.85
C VAL A 118 16.82 -3.57 -16.66
N GLY A 119 17.35 -3.54 -15.43
CA GLY A 119 16.54 -3.40 -14.22
C GLY A 119 15.71 -2.11 -14.21
N HIS A 120 16.27 -1.01 -14.75
CA HIS A 120 15.54 0.26 -14.89
C HIS A 120 14.34 0.14 -15.84
N LEU A 121 14.52 -0.48 -17.00
CA LEU A 121 13.44 -0.68 -17.98
C LEU A 121 12.32 -1.57 -17.43
N VAL A 122 12.69 -2.67 -16.77
CA VAL A 122 11.70 -3.57 -16.16
C VAL A 122 10.92 -2.84 -15.06
N ARG A 123 11.59 -2.02 -14.25
CA ARG A 123 10.95 -1.19 -13.23
C ARG A 123 9.94 -0.22 -13.85
N GLU A 124 10.31 0.48 -14.92
CA GLU A 124 9.41 1.42 -15.60
C GLU A 124 8.20 0.72 -16.21
N ALA A 125 8.40 -0.44 -16.84
CA ALA A 125 7.31 -1.24 -17.38
C ALA A 125 6.34 -1.70 -16.27
N THR A 126 6.85 -2.10 -15.10
CA THR A 126 6.00 -2.48 -13.97
C THR A 126 5.25 -1.30 -13.37
N TYR A 127 5.88 -0.13 -13.22
CA TYR A 127 5.13 1.07 -12.79
C TYR A 127 4.04 1.43 -13.80
N LEU A 128 4.30 1.28 -15.10
CA LEU A 128 3.32 1.53 -16.14
C LEU A 128 2.14 0.54 -16.09
N SER A 129 2.38 -0.73 -15.75
CA SER A 129 1.32 -1.74 -15.62
C SER A 129 0.54 -1.64 -14.30
N LEU A 130 1.15 -1.08 -13.25
CA LEU A 130 0.48 -0.79 -11.98
C LEU A 130 -0.41 0.45 -12.03
N LEU A 131 -0.33 1.28 -13.08
CA LEU A 131 -1.25 2.40 -13.28
C LEU A 131 -2.62 1.89 -13.73
N PRO A 132 -3.69 2.12 -12.94
CA PRO A 132 -5.03 1.77 -13.34
C PRO A 132 -5.53 2.82 -14.34
N LEU A 133 -5.35 2.61 -15.65
CA LEU A 133 -5.77 3.58 -16.65
C LEU A 133 -6.74 2.99 -17.69
N PRO A 134 -7.98 3.51 -17.77
CA PRO A 134 -8.81 3.45 -18.96
C PRO A 134 -8.39 4.55 -19.96
N GLY A 135 -7.91 4.13 -21.12
CA GLY A 135 -8.14 4.70 -22.46
C GLY A 135 -7.76 6.14 -22.83
N TYR A 136 -7.99 7.18 -22.03
CA TYR A 136 -8.12 8.55 -22.59
C TYR A 136 -7.31 9.69 -21.95
N LYS A 137 -6.37 9.42 -21.03
CA LYS A 137 -5.51 10.50 -20.48
C LYS A 137 -4.01 10.17 -20.52
N ILE A 138 -3.55 9.67 -21.67
CA ILE A 138 -2.13 9.40 -21.96
C ILE A 138 -1.31 10.71 -22.03
N LYS A 139 -1.91 11.84 -22.43
CA LYS A 139 -1.17 13.10 -22.63
C LYS A 139 -0.56 13.68 -21.36
N ALA A 140 -1.22 13.59 -20.20
CA ALA A 140 -0.69 14.19 -18.97
C ALA A 140 0.44 13.34 -18.33
N GLY A 141 0.34 12.01 -18.40
CA GLY A 141 1.38 11.11 -17.89
C GLY A 141 2.62 11.04 -18.78
N ALA A 142 2.43 11.06 -20.11
CA ALA A 142 3.55 11.05 -21.06
C ALA A 142 4.34 12.36 -21.06
N GLN A 143 3.67 13.51 -20.88
CA GLN A 143 4.33 14.83 -20.80
C GLN A 143 5.25 14.92 -19.58
N TRP A 144 4.82 14.42 -18.41
CA TRP A 144 5.65 14.38 -17.21
C TRP A 144 6.86 13.43 -17.34
N LEU A 145 6.73 12.36 -18.11
CA LEU A 145 7.80 11.38 -18.34
C LEU A 145 8.83 11.87 -19.38
N THR A 146 8.42 12.69 -20.35
CA THR A 146 9.33 13.22 -21.39
C THR A 146 10.18 14.38 -20.87
N ASP A 147 9.61 15.30 -20.10
CA ASP A 147 10.34 16.49 -19.64
C ASP A 147 11.51 16.13 -18.71
N LYS A 148 11.43 15.03 -17.94
CA LYS A 148 12.55 14.57 -17.09
C LYS A 148 13.57 13.67 -17.78
N VAL A 149 13.25 13.12 -18.96
CA VAL A 149 14.12 12.18 -19.69
C VAL A 149 14.94 12.91 -20.76
N PHE A 150 14.42 14.00 -21.36
CA PHE A 150 15.13 14.72 -22.43
C PHE A 150 16.18 15.71 -21.93
N GLU A 151 16.00 16.36 -20.77
CA GLU A 151 17.01 17.30 -20.25
C GLU A 151 18.32 16.62 -19.80
N LYS A 152 18.32 15.30 -19.56
CA LYS A 152 19.48 14.60 -19.00
C LYS A 152 20.32 13.81 -20.02
N PHE A 153 19.98 13.86 -21.31
CA PHE A 153 20.69 13.13 -22.38
C PHE A 153 21.13 13.99 -23.57
N LEU A 154 20.88 15.31 -23.58
CA LEU A 154 21.41 16.25 -24.59
C LEU A 154 22.01 17.53 -23.96
N GLY A 155 22.71 17.38 -22.83
CA GLY A 155 23.64 18.36 -22.27
C GLY A 155 24.90 17.66 -21.79
#